data_AF-A0A8J5M0F1-F1
#
_entry.id   AF-A0A8J5M0F1-F1
#
_cell.length_a   1.000
_cell.length_b   1.000
_cell.length_c   1.000
_cell.angle_alpha   90.00
_cell.angle_beta   90.00
_cell.angle_gamma   90.00
#
_symmetry.space_group_name_H-M   'P 1'
#
loop_
_entity.id
_entity.type
_entity.pdbx_description
1 polymer ?
#
loop_
_entity_poly.entity_id
_entity_poly.type
_entity_poly.pdbx_seq_one_letter_code
_entity_poly.pdbx_strand_id
1 'polypeptide(L)'
;MRTAALPTFRKLYGRIEQDLNTNDVLTVQLQNNYNTYSFSGKKALVLSTSSWLGGKNDFLGIAYLTVGGLCFFLAVAFTIVYLVKPRKLGDPSYLSWNRNPTGH
;
A
#
# COMPACT_ATOMS: atom_id res chain seq x y z
N MET A 1 22.14 4.55 -18.48
CA MET A 1 22.17 4.27 -17.02
C MET A 1 20.84 4.71 -16.42
N ARG A 2 20.20 3.91 -15.54
CA ARG A 2 18.95 4.28 -14.86
C ARG A 2 19.24 4.70 -13.42
N THR A 3 19.04 5.97 -13.08
CA THR A 3 19.21 6.50 -11.72
C THR A 3 18.08 6.00 -10.79
N ALA A 4 18.33 5.99 -9.48
CA ALA A 4 17.31 5.65 -8.48
C ALA A 4 16.59 6.92 -8.01
N ALA A 5 15.32 6.80 -7.63
CA ALA A 5 14.51 7.92 -7.17
C ALA A 5 14.72 8.25 -5.68
N LEU A 6 15.17 7.28 -4.88
CA LEU A 6 15.39 7.41 -3.43
C LEU A 6 16.86 7.16 -3.07
N PRO A 7 17.36 7.73 -1.96
CA PRO A 7 18.74 7.52 -1.49
C PRO A 7 19.01 6.07 -1.08
N THR A 8 18.01 5.37 -0.56
CA THR A 8 18.05 3.93 -0.33
C THR A 8 17.47 3.21 -1.53
N PHE A 9 18.31 2.51 -2.28
CA PHE A 9 17.89 1.83 -3.50
C PHE A 9 18.56 0.46 -3.63
N ARG A 10 17.95 -0.40 -4.45
CA ARG A 10 18.51 -1.68 -4.85
C ARG A 10 18.76 -1.66 -6.34
N LYS A 11 19.86 -2.28 -6.77
CA LYS A 11 20.16 -2.55 -8.18
C LYS A 11 20.37 -4.04 -8.33
N LEU A 12 19.83 -4.60 -9.41
CA LEU A 12 20.04 -5.99 -9.74
C LEU A 12 21.51 -6.17 -10.15
N TYR A 13 22.24 -7.01 -9.41
CA TYR A 13 23.60 -7.40 -9.76
C TYR A 13 23.60 -8.64 -10.67
N GLY A 14 22.74 -9.62 -10.36
CA GLY A 14 22.56 -10.83 -11.15
C GLY A 14 21.32 -11.60 -10.67
N ARG A 15 20.94 -12.62 -11.43
CA ARG A 15 19.84 -13.53 -11.12
C ARG A 15 20.35 -14.97 -11.19
N ILE A 16 19.90 -15.78 -10.25
CA ILE A 16 20.10 -17.22 -10.26
C ILE A 16 18.85 -17.80 -10.93
N GLU A 17 19.01 -18.48 -12.07
CA GLU A 17 17.92 -19.05 -12.87
C GLU A 17 17.60 -20.52 -12.50
N GLN A 18 18.26 -21.04 -11.45
CA GLN A 18 18.01 -22.37 -10.89
C GLN A 18 17.30 -22.26 -9.54
N ASP A 19 16.48 -23.26 -9.23
CA ASP A 19 15.84 -23.36 -7.93
C ASP A 19 16.87 -23.73 -6.85
N LEU A 20 16.80 -23.04 -5.72
CA LEU A 20 17.62 -23.30 -4.55
C LEU A 20 16.78 -24.04 -3.51
N ASN A 21 17.34 -25.12 -2.96
CA ASN A 21 16.70 -25.90 -1.91
C ASN A 21 17.02 -25.32 -0.53
N THR A 22 16.20 -25.72 0.45
CA THR A 22 16.47 -25.39 1.85
C THR A 22 17.79 -26.06 2.27
N ASN A 23 18.70 -25.28 2.87
CA ASN A 23 20.05 -25.67 3.28
C ASN A 23 21.13 -25.65 2.18
N ASP A 24 20.84 -25.15 0.97
CA ASP A 24 21.89 -24.90 -0.01
C ASP A 24 22.84 -23.79 0.47
N VAL A 25 24.15 -24.06 0.43
CA VAL A 25 25.18 -23.09 0.86
C VAL A 25 25.63 -22.26 -0.33
N LEU A 26 25.23 -20.99 -0.35
CA LEU A 26 25.69 -20.01 -1.34
C LEU A 26 26.91 -19.26 -0.81
N THR A 27 28.07 -19.43 -1.45
CA THR A 27 29.26 -18.64 -1.15
C THR A 27 29.36 -17.47 -2.11
N VAL A 28 29.36 -16.24 -1.57
CA VAL A 28 29.57 -15.03 -2.37
C VAL A 28 30.88 -14.36 -1.97
N GLN A 29 31.80 -14.24 -2.92
CA GLN A 29 33.03 -13.48 -2.72
C GLN A 29 32.84 -12.06 -3.26
N LEU A 30 32.98 -11.06 -2.39
CA LEU A 30 32.86 -9.65 -2.76
C LEU A 30 34.21 -8.94 -2.60
N GLN A 31 34.66 -8.31 -3.67
CA GLN A 31 35.75 -7.35 -3.61
C GLN A 31 35.21 -5.93 -3.44
N ASN A 32 35.70 -5.22 -2.43
CA ASN A 32 35.30 -3.84 -2.19
C ASN A 32 36.12 -2.85 -3.04
N ASN A 33 35.62 -2.51 -4.22
CA ASN A 33 36.21 -1.47 -5.08
C ASN A 33 35.51 -0.10 -4.99
N TYR A 34 34.45 0.02 -4.19
CA TYR A 34 33.66 1.25 -4.06
C TYR A 34 33.53 1.66 -2.59
N ASN A 35 34.37 2.60 -2.18
CA ASN A 35 34.46 3.06 -0.80
C ASN A 35 33.37 4.10 -0.51
N THR A 36 32.56 3.83 0.51
CA THR A 36 31.45 4.69 0.93
C THR A 36 31.79 5.59 2.11
N TYR A 37 33.03 5.53 2.60
CA TYR A 37 33.49 6.20 3.83
C TYR A 37 33.40 7.73 3.74
N SER A 38 33.69 8.31 2.57
CA SER A 38 33.70 9.77 2.38
C SER A 38 32.32 10.42 2.49
N PHE A 39 31.24 9.66 2.28
CA PHE A 39 29.86 10.14 2.35
C PHE A 39 28.99 9.35 3.34
N SER A 40 29.63 8.58 4.24
CA SER A 40 28.94 7.78 5.26
C SER A 40 27.86 6.83 4.72
N GLY A 41 28.05 6.32 3.49
CA GLY A 41 27.09 5.43 2.85
C GLY A 41 27.18 4.00 3.37
N LYS A 42 26.04 3.30 3.39
CA LYS A 42 25.97 1.86 3.67
C LYS A 42 25.73 1.09 2.38
N LYS A 43 26.34 -0.09 2.27
CA LYS A 43 26.13 -1.03 1.16
C LYS A 43 25.92 -2.43 1.72
N ALA A 44 25.07 -3.20 1.06
CA ALA A 44 24.78 -4.57 1.41
C ALA A 44 24.46 -5.35 0.13
N LEU A 45 24.84 -6.63 0.11
CA LEU A 45 24.32 -7.59 -0.86
C LEU A 45 23.04 -8.18 -0.27
N VAL A 46 21.97 -8.20 -1.06
CA VAL A 46 20.67 -8.75 -0.65
C VAL A 46 20.28 -9.84 -1.64
N LEU A 47 20.15 -11.06 -1.14
CA LEU A 47 19.53 -12.16 -1.88
C LEU A 47 18.02 -12.13 -1.62
N SER A 48 17.23 -12.07 -2.68
CA SER A 48 15.77 -12.04 -2.58
C SER A 48 15.12 -12.67 -3.81
N THR A 49 13.98 -13.32 -3.60
CA THR A 49 13.08 -13.74 -4.68
C THR A 49 12.15 -12.58 -5.05
N SER A 50 11.74 -12.52 -6.32
CA SER A 50 10.71 -11.57 -6.78
C SER A 50 9.42 -12.34 -7.04
N SER A 51 8.32 -11.79 -6.56
CA SER A 51 6.96 -12.21 -6.93
C SER A 51 6.44 -11.35 -8.09
N TRP A 52 5.22 -11.63 -8.55
CA TRP A 52 4.51 -10.81 -9.55
C TRP A 52 4.36 -9.34 -9.10
N LEU A 53 4.18 -9.10 -7.80
CA LEU A 53 4.09 -7.75 -7.20
C LEU A 53 5.48 -7.11 -6.96
N GLY A 54 6.56 -7.80 -7.32
CA GLY A 54 7.94 -7.42 -7.02
C GLY A 54 8.47 -8.09 -5.76
N GLY A 55 9.40 -7.42 -5.08
CA GLY A 55 9.98 -7.88 -3.82
C GLY A 55 9.00 -7.80 -2.65
N LYS A 56 9.40 -8.35 -1.48
CA LYS A 56 8.61 -8.29 -0.25
C LYS A 56 8.28 -6.84 0.11
N ASN A 57 6.98 -6.50 0.09
CA ASN A 57 6.46 -5.20 0.52
C ASN A 57 5.03 -5.33 1.04
N ASP A 58 4.86 -5.25 2.36
CA ASP A 58 3.57 -5.43 3.03
C ASP A 58 2.69 -4.16 2.97
N PHE A 59 3.28 -3.02 2.57
CA PHE A 59 2.58 -1.72 2.53
C PHE A 59 1.33 -1.76 1.67
N LEU A 60 1.43 -2.35 0.47
CA LEU A 60 0.33 -2.36 -0.48
C LEU A 60 -0.84 -3.20 0.05
N GLY A 61 -0.56 -4.36 0.65
CA GLY A 61 -1.58 -5.22 1.26
C GLY A 61 -2.29 -4.52 2.42
N ILE A 62 -1.53 -3.87 3.31
CA ILE A 62 -2.10 -3.11 4.43
C ILE A 62 -2.97 -1.96 3.91
N ALA A 63 -2.53 -1.22 2.89
CA ALA A 63 -3.29 -0.11 2.32
C ALA A 63 -4.62 -0.57 1.72
N TYR A 64 -4.66 -1.71 1.02
CA TYR A 64 -5.91 -2.25 0.49
C TYR A 64 -6.86 -2.72 1.61
N LEU A 65 -6.33 -3.38 2.64
CA LEU A 65 -7.14 -3.83 3.77
C LEU A 65 -7.72 -2.65 4.57
N THR A 66 -6.95 -1.58 4.76
CA THR A 66 -7.43 -0.40 5.51
C THR A 66 -8.52 0.34 4.75
N VAL A 67 -8.32 0.59 3.45
CA VAL A 67 -9.31 1.27 2.61
C VAL A 67 -10.57 0.40 2.42
N GLY A 68 -10.39 -0.91 2.19
CA GLY A 68 -11.49 -1.85 2.10
C GLY A 68 -12.29 -1.94 3.40
N GLY A 69 -11.61 -2.00 4.55
CA GLY A 69 -12.24 -2.00 5.87
C GLY A 69 -13.02 -0.71 6.14
N LEU A 70 -12.47 0.45 5.79
CA LEU A 70 -13.17 1.73 5.91
C LEU A 70 -14.43 1.78 5.04
N CYS A 71 -14.33 1.34 3.78
CA CYS A 71 -15.47 1.29 2.87
C CYS A 71 -16.57 0.35 3.38
N PHE A 72 -16.19 -0.83 3.86
CA PHE A 72 -17.13 -1.80 4.45
C PHE A 72 -17.84 -1.23 5.68
N PHE A 73 -17.09 -0.57 6.58
CA PHE A 73 -17.66 0.08 7.76
C PHE A 73 -18.70 1.16 7.36
N LEU A 74 -18.35 2.02 6.40
CA LEU A 74 -19.28 3.06 5.92
C LEU A 74 -20.52 2.47 5.25
N ALA A 75 -20.36 1.40 4.47
CA ALA A 75 -21.49 0.70 3.85
C ALA A 75 -22.45 0.17 4.91
N VAL A 76 -21.95 -0.53 5.93
CA VAL A 76 -22.77 -1.03 7.05
C VAL A 76 -23.45 0.12 7.79
N ALA A 77 -22.73 1.20 8.10
CA ALA A 77 -23.28 2.36 8.79
C ALA A 77 -24.43 2.99 7.99
N PHE A 78 -24.25 3.20 6.68
CA PHE A 78 -25.31 3.74 5.82
C PHE A 78 -26.49 2.78 5.65
N THR A 79 -26.25 1.47 5.58
CA THR A 79 -27.32 0.46 5.56
C THR A 79 -28.15 0.51 6.84
N ILE A 80 -27.52 0.63 8.01
CA ILE A 80 -28.22 0.76 9.30
C ILE A 80 -29.06 2.05 9.31
N VAL A 81 -28.49 3.19 8.92
CA VAL A 81 -29.23 4.47 8.89
C VAL A 81 -30.42 4.38 7.94
N TYR A 82 -30.25 3.77 6.77
CA TYR A 82 -31.31 3.58 5.78
C TYR A 82 -32.47 2.74 6.33
N LEU A 83 -32.17 1.67 7.08
CA LEU A 83 -33.19 0.79 7.66
C LEU A 83 -33.89 1.39 8.89
N VAL A 84 -33.16 2.10 9.75
CA VAL A 84 -33.70 2.68 11.00
C VAL A 84 -34.47 3.98 10.76
N LYS A 85 -34.02 4.81 9.82
CA LYS A 85 -34.64 6.10 9.47
C LYS A 85 -34.89 6.18 7.96
N PRO A 86 -35.78 5.32 7.41
CA PRO A 86 -36.05 5.32 5.97
C PRO A 86 -36.68 6.65 5.58
N ARG A 87 -35.97 7.42 4.76
CA ARG A 87 -36.49 8.68 4.18
C ARG A 87 -37.06 8.38 2.81
N LYS A 88 -38.30 8.82 2.56
CA LYS A 88 -38.88 8.78 1.21
C LYS A 88 -38.07 9.70 0.29
N LEU A 89 -37.65 9.15 -0.86
CA LEU A 89 -36.92 9.91 -1.86
C LEU A 89 -37.82 11.05 -2.39
N GLY A 90 -37.32 12.28 -2.36
CA GLY A 90 -38.04 13.44 -2.91
C GLY A 90 -39.22 13.96 -2.07
N ASP A 91 -39.28 13.65 -0.78
CA ASP A 91 -40.37 14.10 0.11
C ASP A 91 -40.40 15.65 0.26
N PRO A 92 -41.47 16.35 -0.22
CA PRO A 92 -41.58 17.81 -0.19
C PRO A 92 -41.65 18.41 1.21
N SER A 93 -42.00 17.61 2.23
CA SER A 93 -42.04 18.04 3.63
C SER A 93 -40.67 18.50 4.17
N TYR A 94 -39.58 18.11 3.53
CA TYR A 94 -38.22 18.49 3.90
C TYR A 94 -37.72 19.75 3.19
N LEU A 95 -38.50 20.32 2.26
CA LEU A 95 -38.17 21.58 1.60
C LEU A 95 -38.16 22.70 2.65
N SER A 96 -37.13 23.55 2.62
CA SER A 96 -36.90 24.56 3.66
C SER A 96 -38.06 25.52 3.85
N TRP A 97 -38.73 25.90 2.75
CA TRP A 97 -39.92 26.77 2.75
C TRP A 97 -41.21 26.06 3.22
N ASN A 98 -41.22 24.73 3.27
CA ASN A 98 -42.35 23.94 3.78
C ASN A 98 -42.17 23.55 5.26
N ARG A 99 -40.94 23.70 5.80
CA ARG A 99 -40.58 23.32 7.18
C ARG A 99 -40.86 24.41 8.22
N ASN A 100 -40.73 25.67 7.83
CA ASN A 100 -41.11 26.81 8.66
C ASN A 100 -42.17 27.59 7.88
N PRO A 101 -43.47 27.50 8.22
CA PRO A 101 -44.42 28.50 7.78
C PRO A 101 -44.03 29.81 8.50
N THR A 102 -43.13 30.58 7.91
CA THR A 102 -42.83 31.94 8.38
C THR A 102 -44.06 32.79 8.11
N GLY A 103 -44.82 33.03 9.17
CA GLY A 103 -45.61 34.23 9.43
C GLY A 103 -46.44 34.78 8.27
N HIS A 104 -47.68 34.30 8.15
CA HIS A 104 -48.91 35.06 8.40
C HIS A 104 -50.08 34.08 8.45
#